data_AF-A0A9N9MSV6-F1
#
_entry.id   AF-A0A9N9MSV6-F1
#
_cell.length_a   1.000
_cell.length_b   1.000
_cell.length_c   1.000
_cell.angle_alpha   90.00
_cell.angle_beta   90.00
_cell.angle_gamma   90.00
#
_symmetry.space_group_name_H-M   'P 1'
#
loop_
_entity.id
_entity.type
_entity.pdbx_description
1 polymer ?
#
loop_
_entity_poly.entity_id
_entity_poly.type
_entity_poly.pdbx_seq_one_letter_code
_entity_poly.pdbx_strand_id
1 'polypeptide(L)'
;MNFLEKEILSVRKISTKDHKKLKNISLTYITKESPFGNYVAVFYNDELCCLKFYEDANLNECLEKIQESFKKAELIYKDHFEPPNQLKLYLKGTDFEVSVWTELLKIEKGKTINYNDIATALGNPNSVRAVGNAVGKNPIAYIVPCHRVIRKNGELGGFTAGPQRKLEMFHYEGANI
;
A
#
# COMPACT_ATOMS: atom_id res chain seq x y z
N MET A 1 -5.20 19.58 4.57
CA MET A 1 -5.51 18.53 3.58
C MET A 1 -5.03 17.19 4.14
N ASN A 2 -5.90 16.18 4.21
CA ASN A 2 -5.53 14.86 4.74
C ASN A 2 -4.53 14.19 3.79
N PHE A 3 -3.39 13.71 4.30
CA PHE A 3 -2.35 13.06 3.49
C PHE A 3 -2.89 11.86 2.71
N LEU A 4 -3.80 11.11 3.34
CA LEU A 4 -4.40 9.92 2.75
C LEU A 4 -5.36 10.23 1.59
N GLU A 5 -5.77 11.50 1.42
CA GLU A 5 -6.69 11.94 0.37
C GLU A 5 -5.98 12.70 -0.76
N LYS A 6 -4.64 12.72 -0.77
CA LYS A 6 -3.87 13.33 -1.84
C LYS A 6 -4.02 12.56 -3.15
N GLU A 7 -4.19 13.29 -4.23
CA GLU A 7 -4.22 12.73 -5.59
C GLU A 7 -2.87 12.12 -5.96
N ILE A 8 -2.91 11.09 -6.80
CA ILE A 8 -1.71 10.45 -7.34
C ILE A 8 -1.33 11.15 -8.64
N LEU A 9 -0.16 11.78 -8.66
CA LEU A 9 0.41 12.43 -9.84
C LEU A 9 1.02 11.42 -10.81
N SER A 10 1.75 10.42 -10.30
CA SER A 10 2.46 9.46 -11.13
C SER A 10 2.78 8.17 -10.38
N VAL A 11 2.94 7.08 -11.10
CA VAL A 11 3.33 5.77 -10.56
C VAL A 11 4.59 5.28 -11.26
N ARG A 12 5.71 5.25 -10.53
CA ARG A 12 6.94 4.60 -10.96
C ARG A 12 6.90 3.14 -10.54
N LYS A 13 7.24 2.25 -11.47
CA LYS A 13 7.26 0.79 -11.29
C LYS A 13 8.69 0.30 -11.39
N ILE A 14 9.12 -0.53 -10.45
CA ILE A 14 10.45 -1.15 -10.50
C ILE A 14 10.36 -2.62 -10.10
N SER A 15 11.08 -3.46 -10.84
CA SER A 15 11.21 -4.86 -10.46
C SER A 15 12.08 -5.01 -9.21
N THR A 16 11.81 -6.01 -8.38
CA THR A 16 12.69 -6.36 -7.25
C THR A 16 14.14 -6.61 -7.69
N LYS A 17 14.35 -7.10 -8.92
CA LYS A 17 15.69 -7.35 -9.48
C LYS A 17 16.43 -6.04 -9.75
N ASP A 18 15.76 -5.06 -10.35
CA ASP A 18 16.38 -3.78 -10.68
C ASP A 18 16.60 -2.91 -9.45
N HIS A 19 15.66 -2.93 -8.50
CA HIS A 19 15.82 -2.23 -7.23
C HIS A 19 17.06 -2.70 -6.46
N LYS A 20 17.43 -3.98 -6.54
CA LYS A 20 18.63 -4.53 -5.86
C LYS A 20 19.94 -3.96 -6.39
N LYS A 21 19.94 -3.39 -7.60
CA LYS A 21 21.12 -2.78 -8.25
C LYS A 21 21.39 -1.37 -7.73
N LEU A 22 20.40 -0.70 -7.13
CA LEU A 22 20.56 0.62 -6.53
C LEU A 22 21.56 0.53 -5.36
N LYS A 23 22.42 1.53 -5.26
CA LYS A 23 23.44 1.69 -4.20
C LYS A 23 23.10 2.92 -3.37
N ASN A 24 23.48 2.91 -2.09
CA ASN A 24 23.33 4.05 -1.16
C ASN A 24 21.91 4.61 -1.14
N ILE A 25 20.93 3.75 -0.86
CA ILE A 25 19.52 4.15 -0.80
C ILE A 25 19.28 4.81 0.55
N SER A 26 18.85 6.07 0.57
CA SER A 26 18.31 6.70 1.77
C SER A 26 16.80 6.81 1.63
N LEU A 27 16.09 6.40 2.68
CA LEU A 27 14.63 6.44 2.76
C LEU A 27 14.25 7.38 3.88
N THR A 28 13.51 8.43 3.54
CA THR A 28 12.92 9.30 4.56
C THR A 28 11.64 8.67 5.05
N TYR A 29 11.40 8.62 6.35
CA TYR A 29 10.09 8.25 6.89
C TYR A 29 9.54 9.30 7.82
N ILE A 30 8.20 9.35 7.85
CA ILE A 30 7.41 10.15 8.77
C ILE A 30 6.39 9.26 9.48
N THR A 31 5.95 9.69 10.65
CA THR A 31 4.79 9.13 11.34
C THR A 31 3.68 10.16 11.35
N LYS A 32 2.44 9.71 11.17
CA LYS A 32 1.25 10.55 11.22
C LYS A 32 0.07 9.74 11.77
N GLU A 33 -0.88 10.45 12.35
CA GLU A 33 -2.16 9.89 12.78
C GLU A 33 -3.20 9.96 11.66
N SER A 34 -4.17 9.07 11.70
CA SER A 34 -5.31 9.07 10.78
C SER A 34 -6.57 8.52 11.47
N PRO A 35 -7.76 8.66 10.86
CA PRO A 35 -8.97 8.00 11.35
C PRO A 35 -8.87 6.47 11.46
N PHE A 36 -7.86 5.85 10.84
CA PHE A 36 -7.63 4.41 10.84
C PHE A 36 -6.45 4.00 11.73
N GLY A 37 -5.99 4.92 12.60
CA GLY A 37 -4.81 4.74 13.45
C GLY A 37 -3.53 5.27 12.81
N ASN A 38 -2.43 5.00 13.52
CA ASN A 38 -1.12 5.57 13.21
C ASN A 38 -0.47 4.85 12.04
N TYR A 39 0.27 5.60 11.23
CA TYR A 39 0.95 5.03 10.08
C TYR A 39 2.34 5.62 9.88
N VAL A 40 3.23 4.76 9.36
CA VAL A 40 4.53 5.16 8.83
C VAL A 40 4.36 5.35 7.33
N ALA A 41 4.79 6.50 6.81
CA ALA A 41 4.95 6.73 5.37
C ALA A 41 6.43 6.89 5.05
N VAL A 42 6.91 6.14 4.06
CA VAL A 42 8.33 6.07 3.67
C VAL A 42 8.49 6.52 2.23
N PHE A 43 9.50 7.34 2.00
CA PHE A 43 9.76 8.02 0.74
C PHE A 43 11.16 7.72 0.23
N TYR A 44 11.25 7.45 -1.07
CA TYR A 44 12.48 7.39 -1.84
C TYR A 44 12.49 8.53 -2.84
N ASN A 45 13.40 9.51 -2.70
CA ASN A 45 13.45 10.70 -3.56
C ASN A 45 12.07 11.39 -3.75
N ASP A 46 11.37 11.64 -2.65
CA ASP A 46 10.02 12.21 -2.57
C ASP A 46 8.88 11.34 -3.16
N GLU A 47 9.18 10.11 -3.57
CA GLU A 47 8.18 9.13 -4.02
C GLU A 47 7.78 8.23 -2.86
N LEU A 48 6.48 8.14 -2.55
CA LEU A 48 5.94 7.26 -1.53
C LEU A 48 6.17 5.81 -1.96
N CYS A 49 6.98 5.07 -1.20
CA CYS A 49 7.34 3.68 -1.50
C CYS A 49 6.80 2.68 -0.48
N CYS A 50 6.39 3.15 0.71
CA CYS A 50 5.77 2.31 1.72
C CYS A 50 4.80 3.14 2.57
N LEU A 51 3.66 2.54 2.92
CA LEU A 51 2.73 3.05 3.92
C LEU A 51 2.18 1.87 4.72
N LYS A 52 2.44 1.86 6.03
CA LYS A 52 1.99 0.79 6.93
C LYS A 52 1.36 1.37 8.18
N PHE A 53 0.20 0.84 8.53
CA PHE A 53 -0.45 1.13 9.81
C PHE A 53 0.22 0.35 10.93
N TYR A 54 0.28 0.96 12.11
CA TYR A 54 0.79 0.36 13.33
C TYR A 54 -0.04 0.85 14.52
N GLU A 55 0.07 0.14 15.64
CA GLU A 55 -0.41 0.60 16.95
C GLU A 55 0.77 1.14 17.73
N ASP A 56 0.59 2.11 18.62
CA ASP A 56 1.71 2.86 19.24
C ASP A 56 2.80 1.98 19.87
N ALA A 57 2.41 0.88 20.51
CA ALA A 57 3.35 -0.08 21.09
C ALA A 57 4.27 -0.78 20.07
N ASN A 58 3.93 -0.71 18.78
CA ASN A 58 4.50 -1.54 17.71
C ASN A 58 5.21 -0.73 16.60
N LEU A 59 5.55 0.55 16.84
CA LEU A 59 6.28 1.36 15.84
C LEU A 59 7.61 0.72 15.43
N ASN A 60 8.42 0.27 16.40
CA ASN A 60 9.73 -0.33 16.12
C ASN A 60 9.61 -1.61 15.29
N GLU A 61 8.67 -2.49 15.63
CA GLU A 61 8.40 -3.71 14.85
C GLU A 61 7.94 -3.37 13.41
N CYS A 62 7.15 -2.31 13.25
CA CYS A 62 6.75 -1.82 11.93
C CYS A 62 7.97 -1.35 11.11
N LEU A 63 8.85 -0.55 11.72
CA LEU A 63 10.07 -0.06 11.10
C LEU A 63 11.05 -1.20 10.77
N GLU A 64 11.17 -2.22 11.61
CA GLU A 64 11.97 -3.42 11.34
C GLU A 64 11.48 -4.16 10.09
N LYS A 65 10.17 -4.41 9.96
CA LYS A 65 9.58 -5.03 8.76
C LYS A 65 9.78 -4.19 7.49
N ILE A 66 9.74 -2.87 7.62
CA ILE A 66 10.07 -1.95 6.52
C ILE A 66 11.56 -2.11 6.17
N GLN A 67 12.46 -2.10 7.15
CA GLN A 67 13.89 -2.29 6.95
C GLN A 67 14.20 -3.63 6.26
N GLU A 68 13.51 -4.71 6.63
CA GLU A 68 13.64 -6.01 5.96
C GLU A 68 13.25 -5.97 4.48
N SER A 69 12.23 -5.18 4.15
CA SER A 69 11.77 -4.94 2.78
C SER A 69 12.77 -4.09 1.99
N PHE A 70 13.58 -3.28 2.68
CA PHE A 70 14.57 -2.37 2.12
C PHE A 70 15.97 -2.56 2.72
N LYS A 71 16.48 -3.81 2.80
CA LYS A 71 17.70 -4.18 3.56
C LYS A 71 18.95 -3.31 3.40
N LYS A 72 19.13 -2.67 2.24
CA LYS A 72 20.30 -1.82 1.93
C LYS A 72 20.04 -0.32 2.09
N ALA A 73 18.83 0.03 2.53
CA ALA A 73 18.45 1.40 2.73
C ALA A 73 18.71 1.85 4.16
N GLU A 74 19.08 3.11 4.31
CA GLU A 74 19.08 3.81 5.58
C GLU A 74 17.71 4.47 5.78
N LEU A 75 17.02 4.14 6.88
CA LEU A 75 15.78 4.81 7.26
C LEU A 75 16.09 6.06 8.10
N ILE A 76 15.68 7.21 7.60
CA ILE A 76 15.93 8.53 8.20
C ILE A 76 14.59 9.11 8.62
N TYR A 77 14.41 9.31 9.93
CA TYR A 77 13.23 9.99 10.45
C TYR A 77 13.28 11.48 10.09
N LYS A 78 12.16 12.03 9.63
CA LYS A 78 11.98 13.48 9.50
C LYS A 78 10.64 13.89 10.07
N ASP A 79 10.68 14.56 11.22
CA ASP A 79 9.49 15.08 11.89
C ASP A 79 8.74 16.11 11.00
N HIS A 80 9.48 17.06 10.43
CA HIS A 80 8.94 18.15 9.61
C HIS A 80 9.19 17.91 8.11
N PHE A 81 8.71 16.80 7.58
CA PHE A 81 8.67 16.57 6.13
C PHE A 81 7.26 16.88 5.60
N GLU A 82 7.19 17.88 4.71
CA GLU A 82 5.98 18.18 3.98
C GLU A 82 5.93 17.34 2.70
N PRO A 83 5.06 16.31 2.64
CA PRO A 83 4.93 15.53 1.42
C PRO A 83 4.33 16.40 0.30
N PRO A 84 4.68 16.12 -0.97
CA PRO A 84 4.22 16.90 -2.10
C PRO A 84 2.69 16.99 -2.15
N ASN A 85 2.17 18.07 -2.75
CA ASN A 85 0.72 18.30 -2.86
C ASN A 85 -0.01 17.13 -3.54
N GLN A 86 0.61 16.54 -4.56
CA GLN A 86 0.19 15.30 -5.20
C GLN A 86 1.26 14.22 -4.99
N LEU A 87 0.83 12.98 -4.78
CA LEU A 87 1.70 11.86 -4.48
C LEU A 87 2.33 11.28 -5.75
N LYS A 88 3.64 11.04 -5.69
CA LYS A 88 4.33 10.16 -6.63
C LYS A 88 4.50 8.81 -5.94
N LEU A 89 4.06 7.73 -6.57
CA LEU A 89 4.19 6.39 -6.00
C LEU A 89 5.39 5.67 -6.58
N TYR A 90 6.08 4.91 -5.74
CA TYR A 90 7.16 4.02 -6.11
C TYR A 90 6.80 2.58 -5.76
N LEU A 91 6.33 1.83 -6.75
CA LEU A 91 5.91 0.44 -6.60
C LEU A 91 7.06 -0.51 -6.93
N LYS A 92 7.64 -1.07 -5.86
CA LYS A 92 8.69 -2.10 -5.92
C LYS A 92 8.09 -3.47 -5.65
N GLY A 93 8.15 -4.37 -6.64
CA GLY A 93 7.67 -5.74 -6.50
C GLY A 93 8.10 -6.62 -7.66
N THR A 94 7.60 -7.85 -7.70
CA THR A 94 7.61 -8.65 -8.94
C THR A 94 6.68 -8.02 -9.98
N ASP A 95 6.89 -8.34 -11.27
CA ASP A 95 6.06 -7.80 -12.35
C ASP A 95 4.57 -8.14 -12.15
N PHE A 96 4.28 -9.34 -11.62
CA PHE A 96 2.93 -9.75 -11.26
C PHE A 96 2.36 -8.93 -10.10
N GLU A 97 3.10 -8.75 -9.01
CA GLU A 97 2.66 -7.94 -7.86
C GLU A 97 2.38 -6.49 -8.27
N VAL A 98 3.28 -5.89 -9.06
CA VAL A 98 3.12 -4.52 -9.58
C VAL A 98 1.90 -4.41 -10.49
N SER A 99 1.61 -5.44 -11.30
CA SER A 99 0.42 -5.48 -12.15
C SER A 99 -0.86 -5.52 -11.32
N VAL A 100 -0.90 -6.35 -10.27
CA VAL A 100 -2.02 -6.40 -9.31
C VAL A 100 -2.22 -5.04 -8.64
N TRP A 101 -1.16 -4.42 -8.11
CA TRP A 101 -1.27 -3.11 -7.44
C TRP A 101 -1.70 -1.99 -8.39
N THR A 102 -1.29 -2.06 -9.66
CA THR A 102 -1.76 -1.14 -10.69
C THR A 102 -3.26 -1.31 -10.94
N GLU A 103 -3.77 -2.55 -10.93
CA GLU A 103 -5.21 -2.82 -11.07
C GLU A 103 -5.99 -2.28 -9.87
N LEU A 104 -5.45 -2.41 -8.65
CA LEU A 104 -6.07 -1.85 -7.44
C LEU A 104 -6.27 -0.34 -7.54
N LEU A 105 -5.31 0.40 -8.12
CA LEU A 105 -5.40 1.85 -8.27
C LEU A 105 -6.56 2.32 -9.16
N LYS A 106 -7.17 1.42 -9.94
CA LYS A 106 -8.34 1.74 -10.77
C LYS A 106 -9.67 1.68 -9.99
N ILE A 107 -9.66 1.10 -8.80
CA ILE A 107 -10.88 0.94 -8.00
C ILE A 107 -11.25 2.28 -7.40
N GLU A 108 -12.45 2.78 -7.69
CA GLU A 108 -12.94 4.07 -7.16
C GLU A 108 -13.21 4.02 -5.65
N LYS A 109 -13.16 5.18 -4.98
CA LYS A 109 -13.52 5.34 -3.57
C LYS A 109 -14.96 4.87 -3.35
N GLY A 110 -15.20 4.07 -2.30
CA GLY A 110 -16.53 3.57 -1.97
C GLY A 110 -16.99 2.38 -2.83
N LYS A 111 -16.16 1.89 -3.76
CA LYS A 111 -16.43 0.69 -4.56
C LYS A 111 -15.61 -0.49 -4.07
N THR A 112 -16.14 -1.69 -4.26
CA THR A 112 -15.46 -2.96 -3.98
C THR A 112 -15.29 -3.78 -5.24
N ILE A 113 -14.25 -4.60 -5.26
CA ILE A 113 -14.00 -5.61 -6.29
C ILE A 113 -13.69 -6.95 -5.61
N ASN A 114 -13.87 -8.08 -6.31
CA ASN A 114 -13.44 -9.37 -5.77
C ASN A 114 -12.11 -9.85 -6.38
N TYR A 115 -11.43 -10.78 -5.70
CA TYR A 115 -10.13 -11.31 -6.16
C TYR A 115 -10.19 -11.96 -7.56
N ASN A 116 -11.32 -12.55 -7.93
CA ASN A 116 -11.51 -13.20 -9.24
C ASN A 116 -11.65 -12.17 -10.37
N ASP A 117 -12.27 -11.03 -10.11
CA ASP A 117 -12.39 -9.96 -11.10
C ASP A 117 -11.01 -9.37 -11.42
N ILE A 118 -10.16 -9.18 -10.40
CA ILE A 118 -8.77 -8.75 -10.62
C ILE A 118 -8.00 -9.79 -11.43
N ALA A 119 -8.13 -11.08 -11.10
CA ALA A 119 -7.48 -12.16 -11.85
C ALA A 119 -7.93 -12.18 -13.33
N THR A 120 -9.22 -11.95 -13.57
CA THR A 120 -9.81 -11.82 -14.91
C THR A 120 -9.29 -10.60 -15.65
N ALA A 121 -9.23 -9.43 -15.00
CA ALA A 121 -8.72 -8.19 -15.58
C ALA A 121 -7.24 -8.29 -15.99
N LEU A 122 -6.47 -9.11 -15.27
CA LEU A 122 -5.07 -9.42 -15.60
C LEU A 122 -4.91 -10.53 -16.66
N GLY A 123 -6.02 -11.03 -17.23
CA GLY A 123 -6.00 -12.06 -18.27
C GLY A 123 -5.68 -13.47 -17.78
N ASN A 124 -5.70 -13.72 -16.47
CA ASN A 124 -5.44 -15.04 -15.90
C ASN A 124 -6.45 -15.36 -14.76
N PRO A 125 -7.68 -15.76 -15.09
CA PRO A 125 -8.73 -16.07 -14.11
C PRO A 125 -8.33 -17.14 -13.07
N ASN A 126 -7.41 -18.04 -13.42
CA ASN A 126 -6.94 -19.10 -12.53
C ASN A 126 -5.93 -18.60 -11.46
N SER A 127 -5.54 -17.32 -11.51
CA SER A 127 -4.53 -16.74 -10.61
C SER A 127 -5.08 -16.15 -9.31
N VAL A 128 -6.35 -16.41 -8.94
CA VAL A 128 -7.03 -15.82 -7.77
C VAL A 128 -6.20 -15.89 -6.48
N ARG A 129 -5.58 -17.04 -6.18
CA ARG A 129 -4.74 -17.20 -4.98
C ARG A 129 -3.47 -16.34 -5.05
N ALA A 130 -2.85 -16.26 -6.22
CA ALA A 130 -1.66 -15.42 -6.44
C ALA A 130 -2.03 -13.93 -6.31
N VAL A 131 -3.20 -13.53 -6.84
CA VAL A 131 -3.75 -12.18 -6.64
C VAL A 131 -3.94 -11.90 -5.15
N GLY A 132 -4.57 -12.79 -4.39
CA GLY A 132 -4.74 -12.62 -2.95
C GLY A 132 -3.42 -12.39 -2.19
N ASN A 133 -2.38 -13.16 -2.53
CA ASN A 133 -1.04 -12.96 -1.99
C ASN A 133 -0.45 -11.59 -2.37
N ALA A 134 -0.58 -11.18 -3.63
CA ALA A 134 -0.08 -9.87 -4.10
C ALA A 134 -0.82 -8.70 -3.44
N VAL A 135 -2.14 -8.79 -3.29
CA VAL A 135 -2.97 -7.81 -2.56
C VAL A 135 -2.48 -7.67 -1.12
N GLY A 136 -2.24 -8.78 -0.42
CA GLY A 136 -1.74 -8.77 0.96
C GLY A 136 -0.34 -8.18 1.12
N LYS A 137 0.50 -8.27 0.07
CA LYS A 137 1.85 -7.70 0.01
C LYS A 137 1.90 -6.23 -0.40
N ASN A 138 0.76 -5.58 -0.63
CA ASN A 138 0.72 -4.17 -1.01
C ASN A 138 1.63 -3.32 -0.08
N PRO A 139 2.66 -2.64 -0.62
CA PRO A 139 3.58 -1.85 0.19
C PRO A 139 2.97 -0.53 0.67
N ILE A 140 1.97 0.02 -0.02
CA ILE A 140 1.42 1.36 0.25
C ILE A 140 -0.06 1.21 0.63
N ALA A 141 -0.32 0.84 1.88
CA ALA A 141 -1.68 0.64 2.38
C ALA A 141 -2.55 1.91 2.20
N TYR A 142 -3.86 1.72 2.04
CA TYR A 142 -4.87 2.75 1.78
C TYR A 142 -4.73 3.49 0.43
N ILE A 143 -3.57 4.08 0.14
CA ILE A 143 -3.31 4.81 -1.13
C ILE A 143 -3.39 3.85 -2.33
N VAL A 144 -2.73 2.69 -2.25
CA VAL A 144 -3.07 1.56 -3.11
C VAL A 144 -4.20 0.80 -2.39
N PRO A 145 -5.43 0.80 -2.92
CA PRO A 145 -6.62 0.49 -2.12
C PRO A 145 -6.87 -1.01 -2.01
N CYS A 146 -5.95 -1.75 -1.39
CA CYS A 146 -6.08 -3.19 -1.17
C CYS A 146 -7.22 -3.56 -0.21
N HIS A 147 -7.69 -2.63 0.61
CA HIS A 147 -8.88 -2.81 1.45
C HIS A 147 -10.15 -2.96 0.62
N ARG A 148 -10.23 -2.40 -0.60
CA ARG A 148 -11.41 -2.49 -1.48
C ARG A 148 -11.62 -3.88 -2.12
N VAL A 149 -10.71 -4.83 -1.87
CA VAL A 149 -10.82 -6.20 -2.40
C VAL A 149 -11.53 -7.11 -1.40
N ILE A 150 -12.62 -7.76 -1.78
CA ILE A 150 -13.41 -8.66 -0.93
C ILE A 150 -13.50 -10.07 -1.53
N ARG A 151 -14.01 -11.04 -0.76
CA ARG A 151 -14.31 -12.38 -1.28
C ARG A 151 -15.56 -12.32 -2.14
N LYS A 152 -15.68 -13.27 -3.09
CA LYS A 152 -16.82 -13.34 -4.02
C LYS A 152 -18.18 -13.55 -3.32
N ASN A 153 -18.17 -14.14 -2.12
CA ASN A 153 -19.37 -14.37 -1.31
C ASN A 153 -19.75 -13.16 -0.42
N GLY A 154 -19.10 -12.01 -0.60
CA GLY A 154 -19.38 -10.78 0.17
C GLY A 154 -18.57 -10.65 1.46
N GLU A 155 -17.87 -11.70 1.90
CA GLU A 155 -17.02 -11.61 3.10
C GLU A 155 -15.81 -10.69 2.86
N LEU A 156 -15.36 -10.00 3.91
CA LEU A 156 -14.23 -9.07 3.85
C LEU A 156 -12.92 -9.70 3.33
N GLY A 157 -12.69 -10.98 3.59
CA GLY A 157 -11.40 -11.63 3.33
C GLY A 157 -10.28 -11.10 4.24
N GLY A 158 -9.04 -11.38 3.87
CA GLY A 158 -7.86 -10.97 4.65
C GLY A 158 -7.47 -9.51 4.40
N PHE A 159 -7.00 -8.83 5.45
CA PHE A 159 -6.38 -7.51 5.36
C PHE A 159 -5.17 -7.43 6.28
N THR A 160 -4.03 -7.03 5.75
CA THR A 160 -2.73 -7.09 6.46
C THR A 160 -2.69 -6.18 7.68
N ALA A 161 -3.51 -5.13 7.71
CA ALA A 161 -3.66 -4.24 8.86
C ALA A 161 -4.93 -4.52 9.69
N GLY A 162 -5.51 -5.73 9.58
CA GLY A 162 -6.58 -6.20 10.46
C GLY A 162 -8.02 -5.89 9.98
N PRO A 163 -8.99 -6.80 10.20
CA PRO A 163 -10.34 -6.67 9.65
C PRO A 163 -11.11 -5.44 10.16
N GLN A 164 -10.91 -5.04 11.42
CA GLN A 164 -11.55 -3.88 12.02
C GLN A 164 -11.20 -2.58 11.25
N ARG A 165 -9.91 -2.36 11.01
CA ARG A 165 -9.42 -1.22 10.24
C ARG A 165 -9.97 -1.18 8.81
N LYS A 166 -10.12 -2.35 8.19
CA LYS A 166 -10.75 -2.46 6.87
C LYS A 166 -12.22 -2.03 6.87
N LEU A 167 -12.99 -2.39 7.90
CA LEU A 167 -14.37 -1.94 8.08
C LEU A 167 -14.46 -0.43 8.29
N GLU A 168 -13.56 0.16 9.08
CA GLU A 168 -13.48 1.61 9.30
C GLU A 168 -13.19 2.35 8.00
N MET A 169 -12.26 1.84 7.18
CA MET A 169 -11.98 2.39 5.85
C MET A 169 -13.21 2.33 4.95
N PHE A 170 -13.97 1.23 4.96
CA PHE A 170 -15.20 1.14 4.18
C PHE A 170 -16.26 2.16 4.62
N HIS A 171 -16.47 2.30 5.94
CA HIS A 171 -17.38 3.30 6.48
C HIS A 171 -16.97 4.72 6.09
N TYR A 172 -15.67 5.03 6.21
CA TYR A 172 -15.14 6.35 5.84
C TYR A 172 -15.29 6.66 4.35
N GLU A 173 -15.21 5.63 3.50
CA GLU A 173 -15.43 5.78 2.06
C GLU A 173 -16.90 5.80 1.66
N GLY A 174 -17.84 5.53 2.57
CA GLY A 174 -19.26 5.38 2.26
C GLY A 174 -19.56 4.14 1.41
N ALA A 175 -18.76 3.08 1.55
CA ALA A 175 -18.99 1.83 0.84
C ALA A 175 -20.15 1.06 1.48
N ASN A 176 -21.07 0.58 0.63
CA ASN A 176 -22.11 -0.36 1.05
C ASN A 176 -21.56 -1.79 0.92
N ILE A 177 -21.24 -2.41 2.05
CA ILE A 177 -20.74 -3.79 2.17
C ILE A 177 -21.64 -4.63 3.06
#